data_AF-T2D1I9-F1
#
_entry.id   AF-T2D1I9-F1
#
_cell.length_a   1.000
_cell.length_b   1.000
_cell.length_c   1.000
_cell.angle_alpha   90.00
_cell.angle_beta   90.00
_cell.angle_gamma   90.00
#
_symmetry.space_group_name_H-M   'P 1'
#
loop_
_entity.id
_entity.type
_entity.pdbx_description
1 polymer ?
#
loop_
_entity_poly.entity_id
_entity_poly.type
_entity_poly.pdbx_seq_one_letter_code
_entity_poly.pdbx_strand_id
1 'polypeptide(L)' 'MRSVTVLIVTLLVLESFYFAISDPPAGQAWQVKAGRPNCYNKRCKKDAECKVGSCSLCNNGLWGDNTCR' A
#
# COMPACT_ATOMS: atom_id res chain seq x y z
N MET A 1 25.31 5.69 -39.42
CA MET A 1 24.13 4.80 -39.26
C MET A 1 24.32 3.70 -38.20
N ARG A 2 25.48 3.03 -38.10
CA ARG A 2 25.74 1.99 -37.07
C ARG A 2 25.69 2.47 -35.60
N SER A 3 26.07 3.72 -35.32
CA SER A 3 26.02 4.26 -33.96
C SER A 3 24.58 4.46 -33.46
N VAL A 4 23.69 4.94 -34.35
CA VAL A 4 22.28 5.17 -34.03
C VAL A 4 21.55 3.86 -33.71
N THR A 5 21.85 2.79 -34.43
CA THR A 5 21.27 1.47 -34.15
C THR A 5 21.70 0.90 -32.80
N VAL A 6 22.96 1.11 -32.40
CA VAL A 6 23.44 0.68 -31.08
C VAL A 6 22.72 1.44 -29.97
N LEU A 7 22.54 2.76 -30.15
CA LEU A 7 21.88 3.62 -29.18
C LEU A 7 20.40 3.25 -28.99
N ILE A 8 19.69 2.95 -30.08
CA ILE A 8 18.29 2.50 -30.05
C ILE A 8 18.17 1.14 -29.34
N VAL A 9 19.05 0.19 -29.65
CA VAL A 9 19.04 -1.14 -29.00
C VAL A 9 19.33 -1.01 -27.50
N THR A 10 20.28 -0.17 -27.10
CA THR A 10 20.58 0.03 -25.67
C THR A 10 19.42 0.67 -24.92
N LEU A 11 18.68 1.61 -25.52
CA LEU A 11 17.52 2.23 -24.89
C LEU A 11 16.35 1.24 -24.74
N LEU A 12 16.09 0.41 -25.77
CA LEU A 12 15.09 -0.65 -25.72
C LEU A 12 15.37 -1.66 -24.60
N VAL A 13 16.62 -2.07 -24.46
CA VAL A 13 17.05 -2.98 -23.39
C VAL A 13 16.85 -2.32 -22.02
N LEU A 14 17.19 -1.03 -21.88
CA LEU A 14 17.05 -0.31 -20.62
C LEU A 14 15.58 -0.17 -20.19
N GLU A 15 14.66 0.13 -21.11
CA GLU A 15 13.22 0.20 -20.80
C GLU A 15 12.65 -1.17 -20.41
N SER A 16 13.13 -2.24 -21.04
CA SER A 16 12.74 -3.61 -20.70
C SER A 16 13.05 -3.95 -19.24
N PHE A 17 14.23 -3.55 -18.75
CA PHE A 17 14.62 -3.75 -17.36
C PHE A 17 13.87 -2.82 -16.41
N TYR A 18 13.58 -1.58 -16.82
CA TYR A 18 12.84 -0.63 -16.00
C TYR A 18 11.40 -1.10 -15.74
N PHE A 19 10.73 -1.68 -16.74
CA PHE A 19 9.40 -2.29 -16.59
C PHE A 19 9.40 -3.49 -15.63
N ALA A 20 10.46 -4.31 -15.64
CA ALA A 20 10.56 -5.46 -14.75
C ALA A 20 10.83 -5.10 -13.28
N ILE A 21 11.35 -3.89 -13.00
CA ILE A 21 11.78 -3.46 -11.66
C ILE A 21 10.80 -2.45 -11.02
N SER A 22 9.98 -1.76 -11.83
CA SER A 22 9.12 -0.67 -11.33
C SER A 22 7.88 -1.13 -10.58
N ASP A 23 7.49 -2.40 -10.71
CA ASP A 23 6.52 -3.01 -9.80
C ASP A 23 7.30 -3.77 -8.73
N PRO A 24 7.33 -3.31 -7.47
CA PRO A 24 7.78 -4.18 -6.38
C PRO A 24 6.93 -5.45 -6.49
N PRO A 25 7.53 -6.66 -6.41
CA PRO A 25 6.75 -7.88 -6.44
C PRO A 25 5.69 -7.74 -5.37
N ALA A 26 4.42 -7.67 -5.78
CA ALA A 26 3.31 -7.64 -4.85
C ALA A 26 3.53 -8.86 -3.95
N GLY A 27 3.92 -8.60 -2.69
CA GLY A 27 4.25 -9.66 -1.75
C GLY A 27 3.13 -10.69 -1.80
N GLN A 28 3.49 -11.97 -1.76
CA GLN A 28 2.54 -13.07 -1.97
C GLN A 28 1.26 -12.79 -1.16
N ALA A 29 0.08 -12.96 -1.78
CA ALA A 29 -1.21 -12.49 -1.25
C ALA A 29 -1.59 -13.00 0.16
N TRP A 30 -0.85 -13.96 0.71
CA TRP A 30 -0.98 -14.45 2.08
C TRP A 30 -0.15 -13.68 3.13
N GLN A 31 0.84 -12.88 2.72
CA GLN A 31 1.64 -12.02 3.60
C GLN A 31 0.93 -10.71 3.97
N VAL A 32 -0.04 -10.29 3.16
CA VAL A 32 -1.04 -9.34 3.64
C VAL A 32 -1.96 -10.13 4.57
N LYS A 33 -1.93 -9.84 5.87
CA LYS A 33 -3.02 -10.24 6.77
C LYS A 33 -4.30 -9.64 6.20
N ALA A 34 -4.98 -10.37 5.33
CA ALA A 34 -6.20 -9.99 4.64
C ALA A 34 -7.34 -10.05 5.65
N GLY A 35 -7.33 -9.12 6.59
CA GLY A 35 -8.32 -9.03 7.65
C GLY A 35 -8.11 -7.74 8.42
N ARG A 36 -9.11 -6.86 8.40
CA ARG A 36 -9.12 -5.71 9.31
C ARG A 36 -9.04 -6.23 10.75
N PRO A 37 -8.25 -5.59 11.63
CA PRO A 37 -8.29 -5.86 13.06
C PRO A 37 -9.73 -5.80 13.59
N ASN A 38 -10.09 -6.68 14.53
CA ASN A 38 -11.45 -6.76 15.08
C ASN A 38 -11.96 -5.43 15.65
N CYS A 39 -11.07 -4.52 16.05
CA CYS A 39 -11.44 -3.20 16.56
C CYS A 39 -12.13 -2.31 15.51
N TYR A 40 -11.96 -2.55 14.20
CA TYR A 40 -12.50 -1.72 13.12
C TYR A 40 -14.04 -1.81 13.05
N ASN A 41 -14.63 -2.75 13.77
CA ASN A 41 -16.09 -2.88 13.91
C ASN A 41 -16.63 -2.10 15.13
N LYS A 42 -15.75 -1.57 15.99
CA LYS A 42 -16.15 -0.83 17.19
C LYS A 42 -16.40 0.62 16.83
N ARG A 43 -17.62 1.11 17.09
CA ARG A 43 -17.94 2.54 16.99
C ARG A 43 -17.28 3.32 18.12
N CYS A 44 -16.82 4.53 17.80
CA CYS A 44 -16.14 5.41 18.74
C CYS A 44 -16.51 6.88 18.50
N LYS A 45 -16.37 7.70 19.53
CA LYS A 45 -16.41 9.17 19.43
C LYS A 45 -15.10 9.84 19.82
N LYS A 46 -14.32 9.20 20.68
CA LYS A 46 -13.04 9.68 21.19
C LYS A 46 -11.99 8.58 21.10
N ASP A 47 -10.73 8.96 20.91
CA ASP A 47 -9.61 8.01 20.82
C ASP A 47 -9.46 7.12 22.06
N ALA A 48 -9.82 7.65 23.24
CA ALA A 48 -9.79 6.91 24.49
C ALA A 48 -10.66 5.64 24.46
N GLU A 49 -11.72 5.60 23.65
CA GLU A 49 -12.61 4.44 23.51
C GLU A 49 -11.98 3.32 22.67
N CYS A 50 -10.92 3.61 21.92
CA CYS A 50 -10.30 2.70 20.97
C CYS A 50 -9.06 2.00 21.47
N LYS A 51 -8.62 2.26 22.72
CA LYS A 51 -7.45 1.66 23.39
C LYS A 51 -7.60 0.15 23.64
N VAL A 52 -7.74 -0.64 22.58
CA VAL A 52 -7.93 -2.09 22.61
C VAL A 52 -6.98 -2.73 21.62
N GLY A 53 -5.92 -3.35 22.14
CA GLY A 53 -4.93 -4.07 21.32
C GLY A 53 -4.15 -3.16 20.37
N SER A 54 -4.21 -3.47 19.07
CA SER A 54 -3.50 -2.74 18.01
C SER A 54 -4.14 -1.39 17.65
N CYS A 55 -5.30 -1.08 18.21
CA CYS A 55 -6.08 0.09 17.85
C CYS A 55 -6.03 1.10 18.98
N SER A 56 -5.95 2.37 18.62
CA SER A 56 -5.71 3.46 19.57
C SER A 56 -6.41 4.75 19.18
N LEU A 57 -6.87 4.86 17.93
CA LEU A 57 -7.43 6.08 17.39
C LEU A 57 -8.87 5.85 16.96
N CYS A 58 -9.67 6.90 17.07
CA CYS A 58 -11.01 6.93 16.56
C CYS A 58 -11.05 7.70 15.24
N ASN A 59 -11.61 7.10 14.19
CA ASN A 59 -11.79 7.79 12.93
C ASN A 59 -13.04 8.69 12.96
N ASN A 60 -13.00 9.74 13.79
CA ASN A 60 -14.10 10.69 14.02
C ASN A 60 -13.95 12.02 13.26
N GLY A 61 -13.04 12.10 12.29
CA GLY A 61 -12.87 13.28 11.46
C GLY A 61 -14.09 13.58 10.58
N LEU A 62 -14.07 14.73 9.90
CA LEU A 62 -15.18 15.18 9.03
C LEU A 62 -15.54 14.16 7.93
N TRP A 63 -14.58 13.33 7.53
CA TRP A 63 -14.70 12.25 6.55
C TRP A 63 -14.50 10.85 7.16
N GLY A 64 -14.56 10.74 8.49
CA GLY A 64 -14.33 9.51 9.24
C GLY A 64 -15.57 8.64 9.39
N ASP A 65 -15.38 7.32 9.51
CA ASP A 65 -16.45 6.33 9.66
C ASP A 65 -16.88 6.09 11.12
N ASN A 66 -16.38 6.88 12.08
CA ASN A 66 -16.60 6.76 13.52
C ASN A 66 -16.29 5.35 14.06
N THR A 67 -15.28 4.69 13.48
CA THR A 67 -14.80 3.38 13.91
C THR A 67 -13.37 3.46 14.46
N CYS A 68 -13.00 2.51 15.31
CA CYS A 68 -11.66 2.43 15.85
C CYS A 68 -10.64 1.95 14.81
N ARG A 69 -9.44 2.55 14.85
CA ARG A 69 -8.28 2.17 14.06
C ARG A 69 -7.05 1.98 14.92
#